data_AF-E8R5B8-F1
#
_entry.id   AF-E8R5B8-F1
#
_cell.length_a   1.000
_cell.length_b   1.000
_cell.length_c   1.000
_cell.angle_alpha   90.00
_cell.angle_beta   90.00
_cell.angle_gamma   90.00
#
_symmetry.space_group_name_H-M   'P 1'
#
loop_
_entity.id
_entity.type
_entity.pdbx_description
1 polymer ?
#
loop_
_entity_poly.entity_id
_entity_poly.type
_entity_poly.pdbx_seq_one_letter_code
_entity_poly.pdbx_strand_id
1 'polypeptide(L)'
;MNPYLSASTNPDPDNNAEKSKCSWLLAVDAGLRLGMAYFEEPGHVVWCRSHHLGSRHALRNAIGSILAGLPQAGRLVVEGGGPLVELWTGEAQRRGWAVLVVAAERWRADLLVPRDRSDARRAKAAALARAREMLRNSPRAANPTHLRHDAAEAVLLGHWAWNHADLFINPSRRETLPNVAPPKPTARRRMPRRGHDEGPDVLKCD
;
A
#
# COMPACT_ATOMS: atom_id res chain seq x y z
N MET A 1 13.78 48.95 44.18
CA MET A 1 15.03 48.21 43.90
C MET A 1 14.65 46.78 43.52
N ASN A 2 15.05 46.36 42.32
CA ASN A 2 14.91 45.01 41.74
C ASN A 2 16.35 44.55 41.44
N PRO A 3 16.78 43.28 41.68
CA PRO A 3 17.20 42.48 40.51
C PRO A 3 17.19 40.92 40.65
N TYR A 4 16.59 40.26 39.65
CA TYR A 4 17.07 39.08 38.90
C TYR A 4 17.14 37.62 39.46
N LEU A 5 16.68 36.70 38.57
CA LEU A 5 17.18 35.33 38.24
C LEU A 5 16.77 34.14 39.15
N SER A 6 16.34 32.96 38.68
CA SER A 6 15.92 32.46 37.34
C SER A 6 15.42 31.01 37.48
N ALA A 7 14.48 30.66 36.60
CA ALA A 7 14.23 29.37 35.94
C ALA A 7 14.60 28.04 36.63
N SER A 8 13.61 27.16 36.72
CA SER A 8 13.79 25.77 36.26
C SER A 8 12.46 25.20 35.77
N THR A 9 12.08 25.58 34.55
CA THR A 9 11.28 24.73 33.67
C THR A 9 12.18 23.59 33.22
N ASN A 10 12.03 22.40 33.82
CA ASN A 10 12.42 21.18 33.14
C ASN A 10 11.26 20.82 32.19
N PRO A 11 11.40 21.00 30.86
CA PRO A 11 10.51 20.29 29.95
C PRO A 11 10.81 18.80 30.07
N ASP A 12 9.78 18.02 30.39
CA ASP A 12 9.84 16.56 30.46
C ASP A 12 10.53 15.95 29.23
N PRO A 13 11.33 14.89 29.40
CA PRO A 13 11.96 14.16 28.29
C PRO A 13 10.94 13.45 27.37
N ASP A 14 9.64 13.46 27.69
CA ASP A 14 8.56 12.87 26.89
C ASP A 14 8.10 13.72 25.69
N ASN A 15 8.71 14.89 25.47
CA ASN A 15 8.43 15.78 24.33
C ASN A 15 8.81 15.17 22.95
N ASN A 16 9.31 13.93 22.90
CA ASN A 16 9.63 13.20 21.68
C ASN A 16 8.49 12.25 21.21
N ALA A 17 7.57 11.88 22.11
CA ALA A 17 6.41 11.05 21.78
C ALA A 17 5.31 11.86 21.06
N GLU A 18 5.14 13.14 21.43
CA GLU A 18 4.19 14.04 20.78
C GLU A 18 4.68 14.54 19.41
N LYS A 19 6.00 14.72 19.24
CA LYS A 19 6.60 15.13 17.95
C LYS A 19 6.54 14.07 16.85
N SER A 20 6.19 12.82 17.18
CA SER A 20 6.30 11.69 16.25
C SER A 20 5.00 11.31 15.54
N LYS A 21 3.86 11.95 15.85
CA LYS A 21 2.62 11.80 15.06
C LYS A 21 2.62 12.77 13.88
N CYS A 22 3.18 12.37 12.74
CA CYS A 22 2.73 12.96 11.48
C CYS A 22 1.25 12.60 11.32
N SER A 23 0.37 13.58 11.42
CA SER A 23 -1.08 13.41 11.28
C SER A 23 -1.53 13.06 9.85
N TRP A 24 -0.59 12.85 8.91
CA TRP A 24 -0.89 12.57 7.52
C TRP A 24 0.03 11.50 6.93
N LEU A 25 -0.57 10.62 6.14
CA LEU A 25 0.06 9.46 5.50
C LEU A 25 -0.34 9.39 4.03
N LEU A 26 0.65 9.22 3.15
CA LEU A 26 0.42 8.80 1.77
C LEU A 26 0.65 7.29 1.65
N ALA A 27 -0.32 6.58 1.08
CA ALA A 27 -0.20 5.17 0.72
C ALA A 27 -0.16 5.00 -0.79
N VAL A 28 0.76 4.17 -1.28
CA VAL A 28 1.01 3.98 -2.71
C VAL A 28 1.10 2.49 -3.07
N ASP A 29 0.28 2.06 -4.02
CA ASP A 29 0.51 0.82 -4.75
C ASP A 29 1.45 1.11 -5.94
N ALA A 30 2.70 0.64 -5.84
CA ALA A 30 3.75 1.02 -6.77
C ALA A 30 3.69 0.17 -8.06
N GLY A 31 2.95 0.68 -9.04
CA GLY A 31 2.92 0.19 -10.41
C GLY A 31 2.94 1.31 -11.45
N LEU A 32 3.02 0.95 -12.73
CA LEU A 32 2.77 1.92 -13.81
C LEU A 32 1.29 2.33 -13.86
N ARG A 33 0.39 1.42 -13.46
CA ARG A 33 -0.93 1.78 -12.96
C ARG A 33 -0.80 1.87 -11.45
N LEU A 34 -0.70 3.09 -10.94
CA LEU A 34 -0.48 3.33 -9.52
C LEU A 34 -1.79 3.70 -8.83
N GLY A 35 -1.98 3.10 -7.66
CA GLY A 35 -2.96 3.53 -6.68
C GLY A 35 -2.34 4.49 -5.69
N MET A 36 -3.07 5.52 -5.29
CA MET A 36 -2.72 6.38 -4.18
C MET A 36 -3.91 6.60 -3.27
N ALA A 37 -3.65 6.66 -1.98
CA ALA A 37 -4.63 7.06 -0.98
C ALA A 37 -3.97 7.96 0.07
N TYR A 38 -4.65 9.03 0.43
CA TYR A 38 -4.16 10.01 1.38
C TYR A 38 -5.01 9.99 2.63
N PHE A 39 -4.34 9.94 3.77
CA PHE A 39 -4.94 9.75 5.06
C PHE A 39 -4.61 10.92 5.96
N GLU A 40 -5.58 11.27 6.80
CA GLU A 40 -5.40 12.17 7.92
C GLU A 40 -5.73 11.46 9.24
N GLU A 41 -5.29 12.04 10.35
CA GLU A 41 -5.67 11.58 11.69
C GLU A 41 -7.18 11.68 11.92
N PRO A 42 -7.82 10.67 12.56
CA PRO A 42 -7.27 9.44 13.17
C PRO A 42 -7.11 8.22 12.24
N GLY A 43 -6.96 8.40 10.94
CA GLY A 43 -6.79 7.33 9.94
C GLY A 43 -7.88 7.33 8.88
N HIS A 44 -8.53 8.47 8.66
CA HIS A 44 -9.58 8.64 7.67
C HIS A 44 -8.97 8.86 6.29
N VAL A 45 -9.56 8.21 5.28
CA VAL A 45 -9.21 8.45 3.88
C VAL A 45 -9.77 9.82 3.48
N VAL A 46 -8.90 10.73 3.06
CA VAL A 46 -9.29 12.06 2.54
C VAL A 46 -9.57 11.97 1.04
N TRP A 47 -8.71 11.28 0.31
CA TRP A 47 -8.94 10.97 -1.10
C TRP A 47 -8.18 9.70 -1.51
N CYS A 48 -8.64 9.10 -2.60
CA CYS A 48 -7.91 8.05 -3.29
C CYS A 48 -8.00 8.27 -4.81
N ARG A 49 -6.97 7.88 -5.55
CA ARG A 49 -6.90 8.06 -7.00
C ARG A 49 -6.05 6.99 -7.65
N SER A 50 -6.34 6.71 -8.92
CA SER A 50 -5.52 5.85 -9.77
C SER A 50 -4.97 6.64 -10.93
N HIS A 51 -3.67 6.48 -11.21
CA HIS A 51 -3.03 7.07 -12.37
C HIS A 51 -2.36 5.97 -13.20
N HIS A 52 -2.38 6.15 -14.52
CA HIS A 52 -1.60 5.33 -15.43
C HIS A 52 -0.48 6.17 -16.01
N LEU A 53 0.76 5.80 -15.72
CA LEU A 53 1.96 6.42 -16.24
C LEU A 53 2.59 5.48 -17.26
N GLY A 54 2.78 5.97 -18.48
CA GLY A 54 3.25 5.15 -19.60
C GLY A 54 4.69 4.67 -19.49
N SER A 55 5.49 5.19 -18.55
CA SER A 55 6.89 4.81 -18.39
C SER A 55 7.45 5.09 -16.99
N ARG A 56 8.57 4.43 -16.67
CA ARG A 56 9.37 4.71 -15.46
C ARG A 56 9.86 6.17 -15.43
N HIS A 57 10.18 6.75 -16.58
CA HIS A 57 10.61 8.14 -16.66
C HIS A 57 9.45 9.10 -16.31
N ALA A 58 8.26 8.84 -16.84
CA ALA A 58 7.06 9.60 -16.49
C ALA A 58 6.74 9.49 -14.99
N LEU A 59 6.89 8.30 -14.41
CA LEU A 59 6.78 8.11 -12.95
C LEU A 59 7.77 8.98 -12.18
N ARG A 60 9.06 8.93 -12.51
CA ARG A 60 10.09 9.72 -11.83
C ARG A 60 9.74 11.22 -11.81
N ASN A 61 9.28 11.75 -12.93
CA ASN A 61 8.90 13.16 -13.05
C ASN A 61 7.64 13.49 -12.25
N ALA A 62 6.67 12.56 -12.20
CA ALA A 62 5.42 12.76 -11.49
C ALA A 62 5.59 12.73 -9.96
N ILE A 63 6.43 11.86 -9.40
CA ILE A 63 6.58 11.69 -7.95
C ILE A 63 6.94 13.02 -7.27
N GLY A 64 7.90 13.78 -7.82
CA GLY A 64 8.33 15.05 -7.24
C GLY A 64 7.18 16.06 -7.11
N SER A 65 6.34 16.18 -8.14
CA SER A 65 5.16 17.04 -8.14
C SER A 65 4.08 16.52 -7.19
N ILE A 66 3.83 15.21 -7.20
CA ILE A 66 2.85 14.56 -6.31
C ILE A 66 3.20 14.83 -4.85
N LEU A 67 4.44 14.59 -4.43
CA LEU A 67 4.85 14.79 -3.04
C LEU A 67 4.91 16.28 -2.66
N ALA A 68 5.25 17.16 -3.60
CA ALA A 68 5.24 18.60 -3.35
C ALA A 68 3.82 19.15 -3.11
N GLY A 69 2.82 18.54 -3.75
CA GLY A 69 1.40 18.87 -3.53
C GLY A 69 0.83 18.37 -2.19
N LEU A 70 1.62 17.72 -1.33
CA LEU A 70 1.18 17.15 -0.05
C LEU A 70 2.01 17.69 1.12
N PRO A 71 1.92 19.00 1.41
CA PRO A 71 2.80 19.64 2.39
C PRO A 71 2.58 19.15 3.83
N GLN A 72 1.43 18.57 4.15
CA GLN A 72 1.13 18.05 5.49
C GLN A 72 1.63 16.61 5.71
N ALA A 73 1.93 15.87 4.64
CA ALA A 73 2.43 14.51 4.77
C ALA A 73 3.83 14.49 5.39
N GLY A 74 4.03 13.54 6.30
CA GLY A 74 5.37 13.19 6.80
C GLY A 74 5.60 11.68 6.83
N ARG A 75 4.66 10.88 6.31
CA ARG A 75 4.75 9.43 6.22
C ARG A 75 4.38 8.94 4.83
N LEU A 76 5.12 7.95 4.34
CA LEU A 76 4.85 7.24 3.10
C LEU A 76 4.86 5.73 3.37
N VAL A 77 3.78 5.04 3.01
CA VAL A 77 3.77 3.59 2.85
C VAL A 77 3.70 3.21 1.38
N VAL A 78 4.55 2.28 0.94
CA VAL A 78 4.60 1.80 -0.44
C VAL A 78 4.46 0.29 -0.48
N GLU A 79 3.58 -0.23 -1.34
CA GLU A 79 3.49 -1.65 -1.63
C GLU A 79 4.56 -2.07 -2.64
N GLY A 80 5.18 -3.23 -2.40
CA GLY A 80 6.00 -3.93 -3.38
C GLY A 80 7.50 -3.79 -3.13
N GLY A 81 8.28 -3.84 -4.21
CA GLY A 81 9.73 -3.71 -4.16
C GLY A 81 10.35 -3.37 -5.51
N GLY A 82 11.67 -3.29 -5.53
CA GLY A 82 12.44 -3.06 -6.75
C GLY A 82 12.43 -1.61 -7.24
N PRO A 83 12.80 -1.37 -8.51
CA PRO A 83 13.23 -0.06 -8.94
C PRO A 83 12.16 1.04 -8.87
N LEU A 84 10.86 0.70 -8.99
CA LEU A 84 9.78 1.70 -8.94
C LEU A 84 9.53 2.19 -7.51
N VAL A 85 9.61 1.28 -6.54
CA VAL A 85 9.50 1.61 -5.11
C VAL A 85 10.66 2.51 -4.70
N GLU A 86 11.89 2.22 -5.13
CA GLU A 86 13.07 3.05 -4.84
C GLU A 86 12.92 4.52 -5.26
N LEU A 87 12.18 4.79 -6.35
CA LEU A 87 11.91 6.16 -6.78
C LEU A 87 11.02 6.90 -5.77
N TRP A 88 10.00 6.22 -5.24
CA TRP A 88 9.10 6.78 -4.22
C TRP A 88 9.82 6.98 -2.89
N THR A 89 10.54 5.96 -2.43
CA THR A 89 11.24 6.02 -1.14
C THR A 89 12.34 7.07 -1.17
N GLY A 90 13.12 7.15 -2.25
CA GLY A 90 14.19 8.14 -2.40
C GLY A 90 13.69 9.59 -2.44
N GLU A 91 12.56 9.87 -3.11
CA GLU A 91 11.94 11.21 -3.06
C GLU A 91 11.44 11.56 -1.65
N ALA A 92 10.67 10.65 -1.03
CA ALA A 92 10.10 10.88 0.29
C ALA A 92 11.19 11.06 1.37
N GLN A 93 12.26 10.26 1.31
CA GLN A 93 13.42 10.38 2.20
C GLN A 93 14.16 11.71 2.02
N ARG A 94 14.32 12.19 0.78
CA ARG A 94 14.91 13.52 0.51
C ARG A 94 14.10 14.66 1.14
N ARG A 95 12.81 14.43 1.40
CA ARG A 95 11.89 15.37 2.07
C ARG A 95 11.80 15.15 3.58
N GLY A 96 12.55 14.20 4.12
CA GLY A 96 12.52 13.85 5.55
C GLY A 96 11.28 13.05 5.97
N TRP A 97 10.53 12.46 5.04
CA TRP A 97 9.37 11.65 5.40
C TRP A 97 9.80 10.28 5.94
N ALA A 98 9.05 9.77 6.91
CA ALA A 98 9.20 8.40 7.37
C ALA A 98 8.63 7.44 6.31
N VAL A 99 9.41 6.44 5.92
CA VAL A 99 9.06 5.52 4.83
C VAL A 99 8.92 4.09 5.34
N LEU A 100 7.85 3.44 4.90
CA LEU A 100 7.59 2.02 5.11
C LEU A 100 7.34 1.34 3.76
N VAL A 101 8.07 0.25 3.47
CA VAL A 101 7.84 -0.59 2.30
C VAL A 101 7.23 -1.90 2.77
N VAL A 102 6.15 -2.33 2.14
CA VAL A 102 5.30 -3.43 2.60
C VAL A 102 5.01 -4.38 1.44
N ALA A 103 5.22 -5.68 1.66
CA ALA A 103 4.77 -6.69 0.72
C ALA A 103 3.24 -6.85 0.77
N ALA A 104 2.60 -7.08 -0.37
CA ALA A 104 1.15 -7.18 -0.48
C ALA A 104 0.57 -8.24 0.46
N GLU A 105 1.29 -9.35 0.61
CA GLU A 105 0.94 -10.51 1.42
C GLU A 105 0.73 -10.12 2.89
N ARG A 106 1.49 -9.13 3.38
CA ARG A 106 1.46 -8.72 4.79
C ARG A 106 0.15 -8.03 5.14
N TRP A 107 -0.19 -6.92 4.47
CA TRP A 107 -1.44 -6.23 4.78
C TRP A 107 -2.67 -7.05 4.37
N ARG A 108 -2.57 -7.86 3.30
CA ARG A 108 -3.66 -8.77 2.91
C ARG A 108 -3.94 -9.79 4.01
N ALA A 109 -2.90 -10.32 4.66
CA ALA A 109 -3.07 -11.33 5.69
C ALA A 109 -3.87 -10.84 6.89
N ASP A 110 -3.67 -9.58 7.25
CA ASP A 110 -4.29 -8.95 8.41
C ASP A 110 -5.70 -8.42 8.08
N LEU A 111 -5.92 -7.94 6.86
CA LEU A 111 -7.18 -7.27 6.50
C LEU A 111 -8.20 -8.17 5.78
N LEU A 112 -7.76 -9.22 5.08
CA LEU A 112 -8.63 -10.06 4.24
C LEU A 112 -8.77 -11.47 4.82
N VAL A 113 -9.98 -12.04 4.68
CA VAL A 113 -10.21 -13.43 5.11
C VAL A 113 -9.42 -14.41 4.22
N PRO A 114 -8.97 -15.57 4.74
CA PRO A 114 -8.13 -16.51 3.98
C PRO A 114 -8.71 -16.90 2.61
N ARG A 115 -10.04 -17.07 2.52
CA ARG A 115 -10.74 -17.43 1.27
C ARG A 115 -10.61 -16.37 0.18
N ASP A 116 -10.51 -15.09 0.55
CA ASP A 116 -10.39 -13.98 -0.40
C ASP A 116 -8.95 -13.80 -0.87
N ARG A 117 -7.98 -14.40 -0.18
CA ARG A 117 -6.56 -14.38 -0.51
C ARG A 117 -6.11 -15.56 -1.38
N SER A 118 -7.02 -16.46 -1.76
CA SER A 118 -6.68 -17.68 -2.51
C SER A 118 -6.10 -17.40 -3.90
N ASP A 119 -6.47 -16.26 -4.49
CA ASP A 119 -5.92 -15.77 -5.75
C ASP A 119 -5.97 -14.24 -5.83
N ALA A 120 -5.15 -13.67 -6.71
CA ALA A 120 -4.98 -12.22 -6.84
C ALA A 120 -6.26 -11.49 -7.30
N ARG A 121 -7.13 -12.14 -8.09
CA ARG A 121 -8.35 -11.51 -8.58
C ARG A 121 -9.36 -11.37 -7.44
N ARG A 122 -9.54 -12.41 -6.63
CA ARG A 122 -10.38 -12.36 -5.44
C ARG A 122 -9.86 -11.35 -4.42
N ALA A 123 -8.55 -11.31 -4.19
CA ALA A 123 -7.94 -10.34 -3.27
C ALA A 123 -8.24 -8.90 -3.70
N LYS A 124 -8.07 -8.58 -4.99
CA LYS A 124 -8.41 -7.25 -5.56
C LYS A 124 -9.89 -6.92 -5.42
N ALA A 125 -10.78 -7.88 -5.64
CA ALA A 125 -12.22 -7.68 -5.50
C ALA A 125 -12.63 -7.44 -4.03
N ALA A 126 -12.06 -8.19 -3.09
CA ALA A 126 -12.28 -8.02 -1.65
C ALA A 126 -11.73 -6.67 -1.16
N ALA A 127 -10.53 -6.29 -1.62
CA ALA A 127 -9.94 -4.98 -1.35
C ALA A 127 -10.85 -3.85 -1.86
N LEU A 128 -11.39 -3.98 -3.07
CA LEU A 128 -12.34 -3.03 -3.64
C LEU A 128 -13.61 -2.89 -2.79
N ALA A 129 -14.19 -4.01 -2.33
CA ALA A 129 -15.38 -3.98 -1.49
C ALA A 129 -15.11 -3.28 -0.14
N ARG A 130 -14.01 -3.62 0.53
CA ARG A 130 -13.60 -3.02 1.81
C ARG A 130 -13.24 -1.54 1.67
N ALA A 131 -12.52 -1.16 0.62
CA ALA A 131 -12.17 0.25 0.38
C ALA A 131 -13.41 1.11 0.15
N ARG A 132 -14.44 0.59 -0.54
CA ARG A 132 -15.73 1.30 -0.69
C ARG A 132 -16.43 1.52 0.64
N GLU A 133 -16.41 0.53 1.53
CA GLU A 133 -16.98 0.66 2.87
C GLU A 133 -16.26 1.74 3.68
N MET A 134 -14.93 1.71 3.68
CA MET A 134 -14.11 2.74 4.33
C MET A 134 -14.35 4.15 3.80
N LEU A 135 -14.45 4.31 2.47
CA LEU A 135 -14.72 5.61 1.86
C LEU A 135 -16.12 6.13 2.22
N ARG A 136 -17.13 5.27 2.22
CA ARG A 136 -18.50 5.64 2.63
C ARG A 136 -18.56 6.10 4.09
N ASN A 137 -17.75 5.50 4.95
CA ASN A 137 -17.71 5.80 6.38
C ASN A 137 -16.72 6.92 6.75
N SER A 138 -15.97 7.45 5.77
CA SER A 138 -14.99 8.50 6.02
C SER A 138 -15.66 9.89 5.97
N PRO A 139 -15.49 10.73 7.00
CA PRO A 139 -16.13 12.05 7.06
C PRO A 139 -15.57 13.03 6.02
N ARG A 140 -14.36 12.79 5.51
CA ARG A 140 -13.66 13.69 4.57
C ARG A 140 -13.43 13.09 3.20
N ALA A 141 -13.76 11.81 2.99
CA ALA A 141 -13.51 11.18 1.71
C ALA A 141 -14.35 11.83 0.62
N ALA A 142 -13.69 12.31 -0.43
CA ALA A 142 -14.37 12.48 -1.70
C ALA A 142 -14.87 11.10 -2.15
N ASN A 143 -16.18 10.94 -2.36
CA ASN A 143 -16.77 9.68 -2.83
C ASN A 143 -16.47 9.49 -4.32
N PRO A 144 -15.56 8.58 -4.71
CA PRO A 144 -15.21 8.44 -6.12
C PRO A 144 -16.33 7.74 -6.87
N THR A 145 -16.80 8.32 -7.97
CA THR A 145 -17.79 7.71 -8.87
C THR A 145 -17.31 6.36 -9.40
N HIS A 146 -15.99 6.20 -9.57
CA HIS A 146 -15.36 4.95 -9.96
C HIS A 146 -14.09 4.67 -9.15
N LEU A 147 -14.18 3.75 -8.19
CA LEU A 147 -13.02 3.20 -7.49
C LEU A 147 -12.40 2.06 -8.31
N ARG A 148 -11.11 2.16 -8.64
CA ARG A 148 -10.33 1.11 -9.32
C ARG A 148 -9.57 0.24 -8.31
N HIS A 149 -9.16 -0.96 -8.73
CA HIS A 149 -8.43 -1.90 -7.88
C HIS A 149 -7.15 -1.28 -7.29
N ASP A 150 -6.32 -0.62 -8.10
CA ASP A 150 -5.05 -0.07 -7.63
C ASP A 150 -5.29 0.97 -6.50
N ALA A 151 -6.28 1.88 -6.67
CA ALA A 151 -6.66 2.83 -5.62
C ALA A 151 -7.22 2.13 -4.37
N ALA A 152 -8.00 1.07 -4.54
CA ALA A 152 -8.53 0.30 -3.41
C ALA A 152 -7.42 -0.43 -2.63
N GLU A 153 -6.43 -0.99 -3.32
CA GLU A 153 -5.25 -1.60 -2.69
C GLU A 153 -4.46 -0.55 -1.90
N ALA A 154 -4.26 0.65 -2.47
CA ALA A 154 -3.64 1.77 -1.74
C ALA A 154 -4.45 2.20 -0.49
N VAL A 155 -5.79 2.19 -0.55
CA VAL A 155 -6.64 2.48 0.62
C VAL A 155 -6.42 1.43 1.72
N LEU A 156 -6.42 0.14 1.38
CA LEU A 156 -6.22 -0.90 2.40
C LEU A 156 -4.79 -0.87 2.95
N LEU A 157 -3.79 -0.66 2.10
CA LEU A 157 -2.41 -0.51 2.53
C LEU A 157 -2.24 0.64 3.52
N GLY A 158 -2.82 1.80 3.22
CA GLY A 158 -2.74 2.97 4.09
C GLY A 158 -3.44 2.77 5.42
N HIS A 159 -4.62 2.14 5.40
CA HIS A 159 -5.32 1.77 6.64
C HIS A 159 -4.52 0.81 7.50
N TRP A 160 -3.94 -0.22 6.89
CA TRP A 160 -3.08 -1.16 7.59
C TRP A 160 -1.89 -0.42 8.22
N ALA A 161 -1.19 0.41 7.45
CA ALA A 161 -0.02 1.15 7.92
C ALA A 161 -0.35 2.15 9.02
N TRP A 162 -1.53 2.76 8.97
CA TRP A 162 -2.00 3.66 10.02
C TRP A 162 -2.15 2.95 11.36
N ASN A 163 -2.73 1.75 11.36
CA ASN A 163 -2.87 0.91 12.56
C ASN A 163 -1.54 0.29 13.02
N HIS A 164 -0.48 0.38 12.20
CA HIS A 164 0.88 -0.08 12.51
C HIS A 164 1.88 1.09 12.48
N ALA A 165 1.46 2.25 13.00
CA ALA A 165 2.26 3.47 13.00
C ALA A 165 3.63 3.30 13.71
N ASP A 166 3.74 2.34 14.63
CA ASP A 166 4.98 1.98 15.31
C ASP A 166 6.09 1.51 14.33
N LEU A 167 5.73 0.93 13.19
CA LEU A 167 6.68 0.47 12.17
C LEU A 167 7.41 1.61 11.43
N PHE A 168 6.86 2.82 11.49
CA PHE A 168 7.52 4.03 10.98
C PHE A 168 8.58 4.55 11.96
N ILE A 169 8.40 4.29 13.26
CA ILE A 169 9.25 4.81 14.34
C ILE A 169 10.37 3.82 14.65
N ASN A 170 10.06 2.52 14.68
CA ASN A 170 11.00 1.47 15.05
C ASN A 170 11.24 0.49 13.89
N PRO A 171 12.27 0.74 13.05
CA PRO A 171 12.56 -0.11 11.90
C PRO A 171 13.00 -1.53 12.30
N SER A 172 13.55 -1.74 13.50
CA SER A 172 13.97 -3.07 13.98
C SER A 172 12.79 -4.03 14.16
N ARG A 173 11.58 -3.53 14.39
CA ARG A 173 10.35 -4.35 14.45
C ARG A 173 9.89 -4.87 13.09
N ARG A 174 10.46 -4.39 11.99
CA ARG A 174 10.13 -4.86 10.63
C ARG A 174 10.50 -6.33 10.44
N GLU A 175 11.58 -6.79 11.08
CA GLU A 175 12.14 -8.14 10.94
C GLU A 175 11.49 -9.18 11.87
N THR A 176 10.92 -8.76 13.01
CA THR A 176 10.35 -9.67 14.03
C THR A 176 8.91 -10.09 13.77
N LEU A 177 8.25 -9.57 12.72
CA LEU A 177 6.90 -10.00 12.38
C LEU A 177 6.98 -11.23 11.46
N PRO A 178 6.19 -12.29 11.72
CA PRO A 178 6.34 -13.57 11.06
C PRO A 178 6.29 -13.37 9.55
N ASN A 179 7.38 -13.73 8.89
CA ASN A 179 7.45 -13.80 7.45
C ASN A 179 6.40 -14.83 7.01
N VAL A 180 5.21 -14.36 6.60
CA VAL A 180 4.18 -15.23 6.04
C VAL A 180 4.77 -15.73 4.72
N ALA A 181 5.40 -16.90 4.78
CA ALA A 181 6.02 -17.52 3.63
C ALA A 181 5.01 -17.50 2.47
N PRO A 182 5.43 -17.11 1.26
CA PRO A 182 4.53 -17.11 0.12
C PRO A 182 3.91 -18.51 -0.01
N PRO A 183 2.59 -18.61 -0.31
CA PRO A 183 1.97 -19.92 -0.49
C PRO A 183 2.77 -20.68 -1.55
N LYS A 184 3.24 -21.87 -1.19
CA LYS A 184 3.98 -22.76 -2.11
C LYS A 184 3.16 -22.85 -3.41
N PRO A 185 3.76 -22.63 -4.60
CA PRO A 185 3.03 -22.77 -5.84
C PRO A 185 2.47 -24.18 -5.91
N THR A 186 1.13 -24.31 -5.81
CA THR A 186 0.46 -25.59 -5.96
C THR A 186 0.79 -26.10 -7.36
N ALA A 187 1.50 -27.22 -7.42
CA ALA A 187 1.85 -27.89 -8.65
C ALA A 187 0.58 -28.03 -9.51
N ARG A 188 0.59 -27.41 -10.69
CA ARG A 188 -0.49 -27.58 -11.67
C ARG A 188 -0.60 -29.08 -11.96
N ARG A 189 -1.71 -29.69 -11.52
CA ARG A 189 -2.11 -31.04 -11.96
C ARG A 189 -2.09 -31.04 -13.49
N ARG A 190 -1.15 -31.76 -14.10
CA ARG A 190 -1.15 -32.02 -15.54
C ARG A 190 -2.47 -32.75 -15.84
N MET A 191 -3.38 -32.06 -16.52
CA MET A 191 -4.53 -32.71 -17.15
C MET A 191 -4.00 -33.69 -18.21
N PRO A 192 -4.43 -34.96 -18.22
CA PRO A 192 -4.09 -35.87 -19.30
C PRO A 192 -4.71 -35.36 -20.61
N ARG A 193 -3.89 -35.31 -21.67
CA ARG A 193 -4.35 -35.02 -23.03
C ARG A 193 -5.34 -36.12 -23.44
N ARG A 194 -6.55 -35.74 -23.84
CA ARG A 194 -7.49 -36.66 -24.50
C ARG A 194 -6.84 -37.18 -25.78
N GLY A 195 -6.84 -38.49 -25.95
CA GLY A 195 -6.39 -39.16 -27.17
C GLY A 195 -7.21 -38.72 -28.37
N HIS A 196 -6.55 -38.61 -29.51
CA HIS A 196 -7.21 -38.64 -30.82
C HIS A 196 -7.65 -40.08 -31.05
N ASP A 197 -8.96 -40.29 -31.17
CA ASP A 197 -9.52 -41.49 -31.78
C ASP A 197 -9.12 -41.52 -33.26
N GLU A 198 -8.48 -42.61 -33.68
CA GLU A 198 -8.32 -42.96 -35.08
C GLU A 198 -9.67 -43.44 -35.63
N GLY A 199 -10.20 -42.72 -36.62
CA GLY A 199 -11.35 -43.15 -37.41
C GLY A 199 -10.90 -44.01 -38.60
N PRO A 200 -11.74 -44.97 -39.05
CA PRO A 200 -11.29 -46.10 -39.83
C PRO A 200 -11.09 -45.82 -41.32
N ASP A 201 -10.13 -46.57 -41.84
CA ASP A 201 -9.80 -46.89 -43.22
C ASP A 201 -11.05 -47.18 -44.07
N VAL A 202 -11.21 -46.45 -45.18
CA VAL A 202 -12.23 -46.73 -46.20
C VAL A 202 -11.55 -46.91 -47.56
N LEU A 203 -11.77 -48.12 -48.07
CA LEU A 203 -11.32 -48.73 -49.30
C LEU A 203 -11.32 -47.79 -50.53
N LYS A 204 -10.26 -47.90 -51.32
CA LYS A 204 -10.28 -47.64 -52.76
C LYS A 204 -10.86 -48.88 -53.47
N CYS A 205 -11.89 -48.65 -54.28
CA CYS A 205 -12.31 -49.60 -55.31
C CYS A 205 -11.68 -49.20 -56.65
N ASP A 206 -11.22 -50.20 -57.38
CA ASP A 206 -10.92 -50.16 -58.82
C ASP A 206 -12.20 -49.99 -59.66
#